data_AF-A0A315CHT1-F1
#
_entry.id   AF-A0A315CHT1-F1
#
_cell.length_a   1.000
_cell.length_b   1.000
_cell.length_c   1.000
_cell.angle_alpha   90.00
_cell.angle_beta   90.00
_cell.angle_gamma   90.00
#
_symmetry.space_group_name_H-M   'P 1'
#
loop_
_entity.id
_entity.type
_entity.pdbx_description
1 polymer ?
#
loop_
_entity_poly.entity_id
_entity_poly.type
_entity_poly.pdbx_seq_one_letter_code
_entity_poly.pdbx_strand_id
1 'polypeptide(L)' 'MSRLKLTRDKMYKMVSRQMHGVVPCWVCGEHVAQADATLEHIQPLSEGGNSHQENLAISHDRCNNLRHAKTKN' A
#
# COMPACT_ATOMS: atom_id res chain seq x y z
N MET A 1 5.52 6.48 -17.32
CA MET A 1 5.10 6.17 -15.95
C MET A 1 4.74 4.69 -15.86
N SER A 2 5.13 3.96 -14.82
CA SER A 2 4.79 2.53 -14.69
C SER A 2 3.32 2.32 -14.29
N ARG A 3 2.72 1.20 -14.71
CA ARG A 3 1.34 0.81 -14.36
C ARG A 3 1.11 0.82 -12.84
N LEU A 4 2.09 0.38 -12.06
CA LEU A 4 2.02 0.35 -10.59
C LEU A 4 1.96 1.76 -9.97
N LYS A 5 2.67 2.75 -10.52
CA LYS A 5 2.58 4.14 -10.03
C LYS A 5 1.18 4.72 -10.24
N LEU A 6 0.56 4.44 -11.39
CA LEU A 6 -0.82 4.86 -11.67
C LEU A 6 -1.81 4.18 -10.71
N THR A 7 -1.63 2.89 -10.44
CA THR A 7 -2.47 2.15 -9.48
C THR A 7 -2.34 2.74 -8.07
N ARG A 8 -1.11 2.99 -7.59
CA ARG A 8 -0.86 3.63 -6.30
C ARG A 8 -1.63 4.95 -6.18
N ASP A 9 -1.47 5.85 -7.15
CA ASP A 9 -2.09 7.18 -7.10
C ASP A 9 -3.61 7.09 -7.13
N LYS A 10 -4.16 6.14 -7.90
CA LYS A 10 -5.61 5.86 -7.94
C LYS A 10 -6.11 5.36 -6.59
N MET A 11 -5.42 4.39 -5.99
CA MET A 11 -5.80 3.83 -4.69
C MET A 11 -5.70 4.89 -3.59
N TYR A 12 -4.62 5.66 -3.53
CA TYR A 12 -4.46 6.75 -2.56
C TYR A 12 -5.61 7.75 -2.63
N LYS A 13 -5.93 8.24 -3.84
CA LYS A 13 -7.03 9.20 -4.04
C LYS A 13 -8.39 8.62 -3.66
N MET A 14 -8.62 7.34 -3.96
CA MET A 14 -9.87 6.65 -3.60
C MET A 14 -10.03 6.55 -2.09
N VAL A 15 -9.01 6.04 -1.39
CA VAL A 15 -9.04 5.89 0.08
C VAL A 15 -9.15 7.25 0.74
N SER A 16 -8.36 8.24 0.30
CA SER A 16 -8.42 9.60 0.83
C SER A 16 -9.83 10.19 0.70
N ARG A 17 -10.52 9.98 -0.43
CA ARG A 17 -11.91 10.43 -0.60
C ARG A 17 -12.88 9.73 0.34
N GLN A 18 -12.74 8.42 0.52
CA GLN A 18 -13.61 7.62 1.40
C GLN A 18 -13.42 7.95 2.87
N MET A 19 -12.21 8.35 3.25
CA MET A 19 -11.78 8.56 4.63
C MET A 19 -11.54 10.04 4.96
N HIS A 20 -12.25 10.94 4.26
CA HIS A 20 -12.24 12.39 4.52
C HIS A 20 -10.86 13.05 4.56
N GLY A 21 -9.99 12.66 3.63
CA GLY A 21 -8.62 13.16 3.49
C GLY A 21 -7.57 12.25 4.13
N VAL A 22 -7.95 11.37 5.06
CA VAL A 22 -7.01 10.51 5.78
C VAL A 22 -6.79 9.20 5.02
N VAL A 23 -5.55 8.90 4.64
CA VAL A 23 -5.18 7.58 4.11
C VAL A 23 -4.49 6.77 5.21
N PRO A 24 -5.13 5.76 5.82
CA PRO A 24 -4.51 4.95 6.87
C PRO A 24 -3.50 3.97 6.27
N CYS A 25 -2.36 3.83 6.92
CA CYS A 25 -1.37 2.81 6.62
C CYS A 25 -1.93 1.44 7.00
N TRP A 26 -1.89 0.49 6.07
CA TRP A 26 -2.39 -0.87 6.36
C TRP A 26 -1.60 -1.58 7.48
N VAL A 27 -0.33 -1.20 7.69
CA VAL A 27 0.54 -1.84 8.69
C VAL A 27 0.35 -1.24 10.09
N CYS A 28 0.35 0.09 10.23
CA CYS A 28 0.32 0.76 11.54
C CYS A 28 -0.95 1.58 11.83
N GLY A 29 -1.82 1.78 10.84
CA GLY A 29 -3.05 2.58 10.95
C GLY A 29 -2.87 4.09 10.87
N GLU A 30 -1.65 4.62 11.03
CA GLU A 30 -1.37 6.06 10.95
C GLU A 30 -1.56 6.63 9.54
N HIS A 31 -1.77 7.94 9.43
CA HIS A 31 -1.92 8.59 8.14
C HIS A 31 -0.64 8.51 7.28
N VAL A 32 -0.78 8.09 6.03
CA VAL A 32 0.25 8.07 5.00
C VAL A 32 0.16 9.33 4.15
N ALA A 33 1.23 10.12 4.11
CA ALA A 33 1.34 11.23 3.18
C ALA A 33 1.51 10.71 1.73
N GLN A 34 0.94 11.40 0.74
CA GLN A 34 0.96 10.95 -0.66
C GLN A 34 2.38 10.69 -1.20
N ALA A 35 3.36 11.49 -0.77
CA ALA A 35 4.76 11.33 -1.18
C ALA A 35 5.43 10.07 -0.60
N ASP A 36 4.96 9.60 0.57
CA ASP A 36 5.45 8.42 1.28
C ASP A 36 4.59 7.16 1.02
N ALA A 37 3.54 7.30 0.20
CA ALA A 37 2.65 6.20 -0.10
C ALA A 37 3.34 5.17 -0.99
N THR A 38 3.32 3.91 -0.53
CA THR A 38 3.66 2.73 -1.32
C THR A 38 2.41 1.90 -1.61
N LEU A 39 2.45 1.16 -2.71
CA LEU A 39 1.44 0.17 -3.05
C LEU A 39 1.93 -1.19 -2.60
N GLU A 40 1.20 -1.83 -1.70
CA GLU A 40 1.61 -3.07 -1.05
C GLU A 40 0.64 -4.20 -1.35
N HIS A 41 1.19 -5.40 -1.56
CA HIS A 41 0.41 -6.62 -1.67
C HIS A 41 0.11 -7.18 -0.28
N ILE A 42 -1.18 -7.35 0.05
CA ILE A 42 -1.61 -7.92 1.34
C ILE A 42 -1.06 -9.35 1.46
N GLN A 43 -1.37 -10.21 0.47
CA GLN A 43 -0.70 -11.48 0.26
C GLN A 43 0.42 -11.32 -0.79
N PRO A 44 1.68 -11.66 -0.47
CA PRO A 44 2.79 -11.58 -1.41
C PRO A 44 2.54 -12.41 -2.69
N LEU A 45 3.06 -11.94 -3.82
CA LEU A 45 2.96 -12.67 -5.10
C LEU A 45 3.62 -14.06 -5.03
N SER A 46 4.71 -14.20 -4.29
CA SER A 46 5.41 -15.47 -4.06
C SER A 46 4.59 -16.50 -3.30
N GLU A 47 3.58 -16.05 -2.55
CA GLU A 47 2.69 -16.89 -1.74
C GLU A 47 1.32 -17.08 -2.41
N GLY A 48 1.20 -16.76 -3.71
CA GLY A 48 -0.04 -16.89 -4.47
C GLY A 48 -0.94 -15.65 -4.49
N GLY A 49 -0.45 -14.51 -3.97
CA GLY A 49 -1.14 -13.23 -4.09
C GLY A 49 -1.24 -12.74 -5.54
N ASN A 50 -2.10 -11.75 -5.78
CA ASN A 50 -2.33 -11.16 -7.10
C ASN A 50 -2.29 -9.62 -7.05
N SER A 51 -2.36 -8.95 -8.20
CA SER A 51 -2.36 -7.47 -8.29
C SER A 51 -3.76 -6.87 -8.44
N HIS A 52 -4.81 -7.57 -7.98
CA HIS A 52 -6.16 -7.04 -7.93
C HIS A 52 -6.33 -6.10 -6.74
N GLN A 53 -7.26 -5.17 -6.87
CA GLN A 53 -7.51 -4.13 -5.86
C GLN A 53 -7.79 -4.70 -4.46
N GLU A 54 -8.45 -5.85 -4.35
CA GLU A 54 -8.72 -6.54 -3.07
C GLU A 54 -7.46 -7.04 -2.34
N ASN A 55 -6.37 -7.29 -3.07
CA ASN A 55 -5.09 -7.71 -2.52
C ASN A 55 -4.08 -6.55 -2.44
N LEU A 56 -4.51 -5.32 -2.68
CA LEU A 56 -3.66 -4.14 -2.67
C LEU A 56 -4.04 -3.19 -1.55
N ALA A 57 -3.02 -2.65 -0.89
CA ALA A 57 -3.17 -1.69 0.19
C ALA A 57 -2.17 -0.53 0.05
N ILE A 58 -2.44 0.57 0.77
CA ILE A 58 -1.49 1.68 0.92
C ILE A 58 -0.78 1.54 2.27
N SER A 59 0.53 1.75 2.26
CA SER A 59 1.39 1.78 3.44
C SER A 59 2.44 2.88 3.30
N HIS A 60 3.08 3.26 4.41
CA HIS A 60 4.31 4.07 4.37
C HIS A 60 5.45 3.24 3.77
N ASP A 61 6.40 3.91 3.11
CA ASP A 61 7.63 3.26 2.62
C ASP A 61 8.38 2.54 3.75
N ARG A 62 8.53 3.20 4.91
CA ARG A 62 9.18 2.61 6.10
C ARG A 62 8.49 1.33 6.58
N CYS A 63 7.15 1.33 6.63
CA CYS A 63 6.37 0.22 7.14
C CYS A 63 6.42 -0.96 6.17
N ASN A 64 6.39 -0.65 4.87
CA ASN A 64 6.54 -1.63 3.83
C ASN A 64 7.90 -2.34 3.90
N ASN A 65 8.98 -1.56 3.95
CA ASN A 65 10.34 -2.10 4.00
C ASN A 65 10.59 -2.97 5.25
N LEU A 66 10.09 -2.56 6.42
CA LEU A 66 10.20 -3.34 7.65
C LEU A 66 9.43 -4.67 7.59
N ARG A 67 8.29 -4.72 6.88
CA ARG A 67 7.52 -5.95 6.71
C ARG A 67 8.27 -6.95 5.85
N HIS A 68 8.79 -6.53 4.70
CA HIS A 68 9.58 -7.39 3.81
C HIS A 68 10.88 -7.88 4.47
N ALA A 69 11.46 -7.10 5.39
CA ALA A 69 12.61 -7.54 6.17
C ALA A 69 12.27 -8.67 7.17
N LYS A 70 11.03 -8.73 7.68
CA LYS A 70 10.59 -9.78 8.64
C LYS A 70 10.27 -11.12 7.96
N THR A 71 9.94 -11.14 6.68
CA THR A 71 9.56 -12.35 5.93
C THR A 71 10.77 -13.19 5.45
N LYS A 72 12.01 -12.82 5.79
CA LYS A 72 13.24 -13.52 5.35
C LYS A 72 13.75 -14.63 6.29
N ASN A 73 12.90 -15.21 7.14
CA ASN A 73 13.28 -16.33 8.02
C ASN A 73 12.64 -17.63 7.60
#